data_AF-A0A958DHU0-F1
#
_entry.id   AF-A0A958DHU0-F1
#
_cell.length_a   1.000
_cell.length_b   1.000
_cell.length_c   1.000
_cell.angle_alpha   90.00
_cell.angle_beta   90.00
_cell.angle_gamma   90.00
#
_symmetry.space_group_name_H-M   'P 1'
#
loop_
_entity.id
_entity.type
_entity.pdbx_description
1 polymer ?
#
loop_
_entity_poly.entity_id
_entity_poly.type
_entity_poly.pdbx_seq_one_letter_code
_entity_poly.pdbx_strand_id
1 'polypeptide(L)'
;MAVETFNYDNKIVRNFAFATMLWGIVGMVVGILIAFQLFLPEANLGLQFTTFGRLRPLHTNAVIFAFVGNGIFMGVYYSLQRLCKARMFNDLLSKLHFWGWQLIIVLAAVSLPLGLTSSKEYAELEWPIDILIA
;
A
#
# COMPACT_ATOMS: atom_id res chain seq x y z
N MET A 1 24.32 -3.64 -39.17
CA MET A 1 24.17 -3.22 -37.76
C MET A 1 22.94 -3.92 -37.23
N ALA A 2 23.08 -4.86 -36.27
CA ALA A 2 21.92 -5.54 -35.70
C ALA A 2 21.13 -4.51 -34.86
N VAL A 3 19.82 -4.42 -35.07
CA VAL A 3 18.96 -3.56 -34.25
C VAL A 3 18.83 -4.21 -32.88
N GLU A 4 19.37 -3.58 -31.83
CA GLU A 4 19.20 -4.07 -30.47
C GLU A 4 17.73 -3.92 -30.06
N THR A 5 17.08 -5.04 -29.75
CA THR A 5 15.69 -5.08 -29.28
C THR A 5 15.65 -5.07 -27.76
N PHE A 6 15.24 -3.96 -27.16
CA PHE A 6 15.05 -3.85 -25.71
C PHE A 6 13.62 -4.26 -25.32
N ASN A 7 13.49 -5.20 -24.38
CA ASN A 7 12.21 -5.61 -23.81
C ASN A 7 12.10 -5.15 -22.36
N TYR A 8 11.11 -4.29 -22.09
CA TYR A 8 10.79 -3.83 -20.74
C TYR A 8 9.88 -4.81 -20.00
N ASP A 9 10.07 -4.93 -18.68
CA ASP A 9 9.10 -5.63 -17.83
C ASP A 9 7.93 -4.69 -17.49
N ASN A 10 6.85 -4.79 -18.25
CA ASN A 10 5.60 -4.10 -17.95
C ASN A 10 4.65 -4.94 -17.08
N LYS A 11 4.97 -6.20 -16.78
CA LYS A 11 4.11 -7.05 -15.94
C LYS A 11 4.13 -6.53 -14.51
N ILE A 12 5.31 -6.21 -13.98
CA ILE A 12 5.44 -5.68 -12.63
C ILE A 12 4.75 -4.31 -12.49
N VAL A 13 4.89 -3.44 -13.51
CA VAL A 13 4.20 -2.15 -13.55
C VAL A 13 2.70 -2.33 -13.48
N ARG A 14 2.16 -3.25 -14.28
CA ARG A 14 0.72 -3.53 -14.31
C ARG A 14 0.21 -4.10 -12.99
N ASN A 15 1.01 -4.94 -12.32
CA ASN A 15 0.66 -5.45 -11.00
C ASN A 15 0.54 -4.32 -9.97
N PHE A 16 1.52 -3.41 -9.93
CA PHE A 16 1.44 -2.23 -9.07
C PHE A 16 0.27 -1.31 -9.45
N ALA A 17 -0.03 -1.13 -10.74
CA ALA A 17 -1.18 -0.36 -11.19
C ALA A 17 -2.52 -0.92 -10.67
N PHE A 18 -2.70 -2.25 -10.76
CA PHE A 18 -3.88 -2.91 -10.21
C PHE A 18 -3.95 -2.78 -8.68
N ALA A 19 -2.82 -2.95 -7.98
CA ALA A 19 -2.74 -2.77 -6.55
C ALA A 19 -3.05 -1.32 -6.13
N THR A 20 -2.56 -0.32 -6.85
CA THR A 20 -2.90 1.10 -6.64
C THR A 20 -4.41 1.30 -6.73
N MET A 21 -5.08 0.84 -7.79
CA MET A 21 -6.52 1.00 -7.92
C MET A 21 -7.28 0.28 -6.78
N LEU A 22 -6.91 -0.96 -6.47
CA LEU A 22 -7.53 -1.75 -5.42
C LEU A 22 -7.43 -1.05 -4.06
N TRP A 23 -6.22 -0.69 -3.64
CA TRP A 23 -5.99 -0.06 -2.35
C TRP A 23 -6.49 1.38 -2.29
N GLY A 24 -6.56 2.08 -3.43
CA GLY A 24 -7.24 3.37 -3.55
C GLY A 24 -8.72 3.25 -3.20
N ILE A 25 -9.42 2.26 -3.78
CA ILE A 25 -10.83 2.00 -3.45
C ILE A 25 -10.98 1.64 -1.97
N VAL A 26 -10.18 0.70 -1.46
CA VAL A 26 -10.24 0.27 -0.05
C VAL A 26 -10.00 1.44 0.90
N GLY A 27 -8.93 2.20 0.70
CA GLY A 27 -8.56 3.33 1.54
C GLY A 27 -9.65 4.40 1.57
N MET A 28 -10.23 4.74 0.41
CA MET A 28 -11.31 5.73 0.31
C MET A 28 -12.61 5.24 0.94
N VAL A 29 -12.96 3.95 0.81
CA VAL A 29 -14.14 3.37 1.47
C VAL A 29 -14.00 3.43 3.00
N VAL A 30 -12.83 3.08 3.56
CA VAL A 30 -12.59 3.25 5.01
C VAL A 30 -12.66 4.72 5.39
N GLY A 31 -12.16 5.63 4.53
CA GLY A 31 -12.26 7.08 4.72
C GLY A 31 -13.70 7.58 4.82
N ILE A 32 -14.57 7.10 3.95
CA ILE A 32 -16.01 7.39 3.99
C ILE A 32 -16.63 6.86 5.27
N LEU A 33 -16.30 5.62 5.67
CA LEU A 33 -16.80 5.02 6.92
C LEU A 33 -16.42 5.86 8.15
N ILE A 34 -15.14 6.24 8.29
CA ILE A 34 -14.71 7.04 9.44
C ILE A 34 -15.26 8.48 9.40
N ALA A 35 -15.55 9.02 8.21
CA ALA A 35 -16.27 10.29 8.08
C ALA A 35 -17.71 10.19 8.61
N PHE A 36 -18.41 9.09 8.32
CA PHE A 36 -19.73 8.81 8.91
C PHE A 36 -19.66 8.69 10.44
N GLN A 37 -18.63 8.02 10.97
CA GLN A 37 -18.44 7.83 12.42
C GLN A 37 -18.25 9.14 13.19
N LEU A 38 -17.78 10.21 12.55
CA LEU A 38 -17.61 11.53 13.18
C LEU A 38 -18.95 12.22 13.48
N PHE A 39 -19.95 12.06 12.62
CA PHE A 39 -21.26 12.70 12.82
C PHE A 39 -22.35 11.74 13.31
N LEU A 40 -22.22 10.45 12.99
CA LEU A 40 -23.14 9.38 13.40
C LEU A 40 -22.35 8.33 14.19
N PRO A 41 -22.22 8.48 15.53
CA PRO A 41 -21.46 7.55 16.36
C PRO A 41 -21.92 6.08 16.28
N GLU A 42 -23.18 5.84 15.93
CA GLU A 42 -23.73 4.50 15.71
C GLU A 42 -23.02 3.74 14.57
N ALA A 43 -22.39 4.45 13.62
CA ALA A 43 -21.57 3.87 12.55
C ALA A 43 -20.27 3.20 13.06
N ASN A 44 -19.98 3.25 14.38
CA ASN A 44 -18.92 2.46 15.00
C ASN A 44 -19.30 0.97 15.16
N LEU A 45 -20.57 0.60 14.92
CA LEU A 45 -21.08 -0.79 14.92
C LEU A 45 -20.95 -1.57 16.24
N GLY A 46 -20.59 -0.91 17.34
CA GLY A 46 -20.45 -1.53 18.66
C GLY A 46 -19.31 -2.55 18.79
N LEU A 47 -18.44 -2.68 17.78
CA LEU A 47 -17.28 -3.59 17.81
C LEU A 47 -15.99 -2.80 18.03
N GLN A 48 -15.07 -3.36 18.82
CA GLN A 48 -13.79 -2.70 19.09
C GLN A 48 -12.96 -2.43 17.82
N PHE A 49 -13.03 -3.33 16.83
CA PHE A 49 -12.24 -3.28 15.59
C PHE A 49 -12.70 -2.18 14.63
N THR A 50 -13.97 -1.79 14.70
CA THR A 50 -14.60 -0.83 13.79
C THR A 50 -14.71 0.56 14.39
N THR A 51 -14.13 0.79 15.57
CA THR A 51 -14.14 2.11 16.19
C THR A 51 -13.30 3.12 15.40
N PHE A 52 -13.73 4.39 15.41
CA PHE A 52 -13.04 5.49 14.73
C PHE A 52 -11.55 5.55 15.11
N GLY A 53 -11.23 5.37 16.38
CA GLY A 53 -9.84 5.41 16.88
C GLY A 53 -8.93 4.36 16.24
N ARG A 54 -9.45 3.19 15.86
CA ARG A 54 -8.68 2.11 15.22
C ARG A 54 -8.75 2.16 13.70
N LEU A 55 -9.88 2.59 13.14
CA LEU A 55 -10.04 2.71 11.69
C LEU A 55 -9.36 3.95 11.10
N ARG A 56 -9.17 5.02 11.87
CA ARG A 56 -8.43 6.22 11.43
C ARG A 56 -6.99 5.89 11.00
N PRO A 57 -6.13 5.27 11.84
CA PRO A 57 -4.78 4.93 11.41
C PRO A 57 -4.78 3.90 10.27
N LEU A 58 -5.78 3.01 10.21
CA LEU A 58 -5.96 2.11 9.07
C LEU A 58 -6.21 2.89 7.76
N HIS A 59 -7.12 3.87 7.77
CA HIS A 59 -7.38 4.73 6.62
C HIS A 59 -6.12 5.46 6.18
N THR A 60 -5.42 6.11 7.11
CA THR A 60 -4.18 6.84 6.83
C THR A 60 -3.14 5.94 6.16
N ASN A 61 -2.88 4.75 6.72
CA ASN A 61 -1.92 3.80 6.16
C ASN A 61 -2.36 3.25 4.80
N ALA A 62 -3.65 2.96 4.63
CA ALA A 62 -4.20 2.47 3.37
C ALA A 62 -4.12 3.53 2.25
N VAL A 63 -4.40 4.81 2.54
CA VAL A 63 -4.34 5.86 1.51
C VAL A 63 -2.90 6.24 1.17
N ILE A 64 -2.02 6.32 2.17
CA ILE A 64 -0.64 6.76 1.94
C ILE A 64 0.23 5.60 1.46
N PHE A 65 0.38 4.55 2.25
CA PHE A 65 1.35 3.49 1.94
C PHE A 65 0.78 2.46 0.97
N ALA A 66 -0.50 2.12 1.07
CA ALA A 66 -1.10 1.18 0.13
C ALA A 66 -1.44 1.85 -1.21
N PHE A 67 -2.25 2.89 -1.25
CA PHE A 67 -2.63 3.55 -2.51
C PHE A 67 -1.46 4.34 -3.12
N VAL A 68 -0.97 5.39 -2.46
CA VAL A 68 0.10 6.24 -3.01
C VAL A 68 1.41 5.45 -3.14
N GLY A 69 1.78 4.64 -2.14
CA GLY A 69 2.99 3.81 -2.20
C GLY A 69 3.03 2.86 -3.40
N ASN A 70 1.95 2.11 -3.68
CA ASN A 70 1.89 1.30 -4.91
C ASN A 70 1.97 2.17 -6.17
N GLY A 71 1.38 3.38 -6.16
CA GLY A 71 1.46 4.33 -7.27
C GLY A 71 2.88 4.81 -7.55
N ILE A 72 3.66 5.07 -6.50
CA ILE A 72 5.08 5.42 -6.60
C ILE A 72 5.86 4.24 -7.19
N PHE A 73 5.68 3.03 -6.67
CA PHE A 73 6.34 1.83 -7.23
C PHE A 73 6.00 1.65 -8.72
N MET A 74 4.72 1.73 -9.09
CA MET A 74 4.29 1.70 -10.49
C MET A 74 5.07 2.73 -11.33
N GLY A 75 5.10 3.99 -10.87
CA GLY A 75 5.78 5.09 -11.56
C GLY A 75 7.28 4.87 -11.72
N VAL A 76 7.96 4.43 -10.66
CA VAL A 76 9.41 4.14 -10.66
C VAL A 76 9.72 2.97 -11.59
N TYR A 77 9.03 1.84 -11.47
CA TYR A 77 9.23 0.66 -12.32
C TYR A 77 8.95 0.95 -13.80
N TYR A 78 8.02 1.86 -14.09
CA TYR A 78 7.72 2.27 -15.47
C TYR A 78 8.75 3.25 -16.04
N SER A 79 9.08 4.30 -15.27
CA SER A 79 9.88 5.43 -15.72
C SER A 79 11.37 5.09 -15.86
N LEU A 80 11.96 4.44 -14.85
CA LEU A 80 13.40 4.13 -14.85
C LEU A 80 13.80 3.28 -16.06
N GLN A 81 12.99 2.28 -16.40
CA GLN A 81 13.27 1.43 -17.54
C GLN A 81 13.36 2.22 -18.86
N ARG A 82 12.49 3.22 -19.04
CA ARG A 82 12.41 4.04 -20.26
C ARG A 82 13.44 5.16 -20.29
N LEU A 83 13.70 5.79 -19.14
CA LEU A 83 14.67 6.87 -19.01
C LEU A 83 16.10 6.34 -19.21
N CYS A 84 16.42 5.19 -18.61
CA CYS A 84 17.73 4.56 -18.75
C CYS A 84 17.82 3.66 -19.99
N LYS A 85 16.72 3.45 -20.72
CA LYS A 85 16.61 2.51 -21.85
C LYS A 85 17.15 1.11 -21.51
N ALA A 86 16.89 0.68 -20.27
CA ALA A 86 17.40 -0.57 -19.72
C ALA A 86 16.29 -1.29 -18.94
N ARG A 87 16.29 -2.63 -18.96
CA ARG A 87 15.38 -3.41 -18.13
C ARG A 87 15.79 -3.31 -16.65
N MET A 88 14.83 -3.47 -15.74
CA MET A 88 15.14 -3.62 -14.32
C MET A 88 16.16 -4.74 -14.09
N PHE A 89 17.09 -4.51 -13.16
CA PHE A 89 18.22 -5.38 -12.91
C PHE A 89 17.84 -6.84 -12.59
N ASN A 90 16.79 -7.04 -11.78
CA ASN A 90 16.42 -8.38 -11.32
C ASN A 90 14.89 -8.54 -11.17
N ASP A 91 14.33 -9.52 -11.88
CA ASP A 91 12.90 -9.87 -11.83
C ASP A 91 12.48 -10.44 -10.48
N LEU A 92 13.34 -11.21 -9.81
CA LEU A 92 13.06 -11.76 -8.49
C LEU A 92 12.95 -10.64 -7.45
N LEU A 93 13.88 -9.69 -7.48
CA LEU A 93 13.86 -8.54 -6.57
C LEU A 93 12.61 -7.68 -6.81
N SER A 94 12.23 -7.53 -8.07
CA SER A 94 11.00 -6.81 -8.44
C SER A 94 9.73 -7.49 -7.88
N LYS A 95 9.68 -8.82 -7.94
CA LYS A 95 8.59 -9.60 -7.32
C LYS A 95 8.62 -9.53 -5.80
N LEU A 96 9.80 -9.53 -5.19
CA LEU A 96 9.96 -9.39 -3.74
C LEU A 96 9.44 -8.04 -3.27
N HIS A 97 9.78 -6.94 -3.95
CA HIS A 97 9.20 -5.63 -3.63
C HIS A 97 7.67 -5.64 -3.75
N PHE A 98 7.11 -6.21 -4.83
CA PHE A 98 5.66 -6.25 -4.99
C PHE A 98 4.96 -7.06 -3.89
N TRP A 99 5.35 -8.33 -3.70
CA TRP A 99 4.69 -9.21 -2.73
C TRP A 99 5.02 -8.84 -1.28
N GLY A 100 6.24 -8.38 -1.01
CA GLY A 100 6.63 -7.84 0.29
C GLY A 100 5.78 -6.63 0.67
N TRP A 101 5.61 -5.69 -0.27
CA TRP A 101 4.74 -4.53 -0.04
C TRP A 101 3.28 -4.93 0.17
N GLN A 102 2.75 -5.88 -0.62
CA GLN A 102 1.38 -6.37 -0.40
C GLN A 102 1.23 -7.05 0.97
N LEU A 103 2.24 -7.80 1.40
CA LEU A 103 2.24 -8.44 2.72
C LEU A 103 2.20 -7.40 3.84
N ILE A 104 3.03 -6.36 3.77
CA ILE A 104 3.05 -5.24 4.73
C ILE A 104 1.67 -4.58 4.83
N ILE A 105 1.03 -4.31 3.69
CA ILE A 105 -0.31 -3.70 3.64
C ILE A 105 -1.35 -4.61 4.31
N VAL A 106 -1.31 -5.92 4.03
CA VAL A 106 -2.22 -6.89 4.66
C VAL A 106 -1.97 -6.97 6.18
N LEU A 107 -0.71 -6.94 6.61
CA LEU A 107 -0.38 -6.91 8.03
C LEU A 107 -0.95 -5.65 8.70
N ALA A 108 -0.82 -4.47 8.08
CA ALA A 108 -1.43 -3.23 8.55
C ALA A 108 -2.96 -3.33 8.63
N ALA A 109 -3.60 -3.95 7.64
CA ALA A 109 -5.05 -4.16 7.60
C ALA A 109 -5.56 -5.05 8.73
N VAL A 110 -4.71 -5.93 9.28
CA VAL A 110 -5.05 -6.79 10.41
C VAL A 110 -4.64 -6.16 11.74
N SER A 111 -3.42 -5.63 11.85
CA SER A 111 -2.85 -5.17 13.12
C SER A 111 -3.54 -3.92 13.67
N LEU A 112 -3.87 -2.96 12.80
CA LEU A 112 -4.44 -1.67 13.22
C LEU A 112 -5.87 -1.82 13.79
N PRO A 113 -6.80 -2.58 13.17
CA PRO A 113 -8.08 -2.89 13.80
C PRO A 113 -7.98 -3.70 15.09
N LEU A 114 -6.95 -4.54 15.23
CA LEU A 114 -6.66 -5.25 16.48
C LEU A 114 -6.15 -4.31 17.59
N GLY A 115 -5.79 -3.06 17.26
CA GLY A 115 -5.32 -2.05 18.21
C GLY A 115 -3.82 -2.14 18.47
N LEU A 116 -3.07 -2.89 17.66
CA LEU A 116 -1.61 -2.95 17.73
C LEU A 116 -1.05 -1.72 17.02
N THR A 117 -0.72 -0.69 17.80
CA THR A 117 -0.20 0.56 17.26
C THR A 117 0.82 1.24 18.16
N SER A 118 1.85 1.80 17.54
CA SER A 118 2.87 2.63 18.19
C SER A 118 2.36 4.02 18.62
N SER A 119 1.13 4.41 18.24
CA SER A 119 0.52 5.73 18.44
C SER A 119 1.23 6.93 17.76
N LYS A 120 2.23 6.68 16.91
CA LYS A 120 2.92 7.71 16.13
C LYS A 120 2.26 7.84 14.75
N GLU A 121 1.78 9.03 14.41
CA GLU A 121 1.13 9.25 13.11
C GLU A 121 2.06 8.92 11.94
N TYR A 122 1.54 8.19 10.95
CA TYR A 122 2.28 7.68 9.79
C TYR A 122 3.39 6.67 10.10
N ALA A 123 3.51 6.25 11.35
CA ALA A 123 4.43 5.23 11.83
C ALA A 123 3.71 4.27 12.79
N GLU A 124 2.41 4.05 12.58
CA GLU A 124 1.53 3.36 13.52
C GLU A 124 1.81 1.86 13.62
N LEU A 125 2.46 1.27 12.63
CA LEU A 125 2.74 -0.16 12.56
C LEU A 125 3.76 -0.55 13.65
N GLU A 126 3.64 -1.78 14.13
CA GLU A 126 4.54 -2.30 15.16
C GLU A 126 5.89 -2.73 14.58
N TRP A 127 6.90 -2.78 15.46
CA TRP A 127 8.29 -3.04 15.10
C TRP A 127 8.56 -4.26 14.20
N PRO A 128 7.80 -5.38 14.23
CA PRO A 128 8.04 -6.48 13.29
C PRO A 128 7.72 -6.07 11.85
N ILE A 129 6.73 -5.21 11.66
CA ILE A 129 6.36 -4.69 10.34
C ILE A 129 7.36 -3.62 9.91
N ASP A 130 7.87 -2.81 10.84
CA ASP A 130 8.94 -1.85 10.55
C ASP A 130 10.20 -2.54 10.02
N ILE A 131 10.56 -3.70 10.59
CA ILE A 131 11.69 -4.52 10.09
C ILE A 131 11.42 -5.05 8.68
N LEU A 132 10.17 -5.40 8.34
CA LEU A 132 9.83 -5.85 6.99
C LEU A 132 9.91 -4.71 5.95
N ILE A 133 9.73 -3.46 6.39
CA ILE A 133 9.83 -2.27 5.54
C ILE A 133 11.30 -1.88 5.29
N ALA A 134 12.17 -2.08 6.29
CA ALA A 134 13.58 -1.70 6.28
C ALA A 134 14.44 -2.55 5.32
#